data_AF-A0A081CEL1-F1
#
_entry.id   AF-A0A081CEL1-F1
#
_cell.length_a   1.000
_cell.length_b   1.000
_cell.length_c   1.000
_cell.angle_alpha   90.00
_cell.angle_beta   90.00
_cell.angle_gamma   90.00
#
_symmetry.space_group_name_H-M   'P 1'
#
loop_
_entity.id
_entity.type
_entity.pdbx_description
1 polymer ?
#
loop_
_entity_poly.entity_id
_entity_poly.type
_entity_poly.pdbx_seq_one_letter_code
_entity_poly.pdbx_strand_id
1 'polypeptide(L)'
;MHGQAGAQRVHGRLLHDGFFFGSAAHLRTPLQKVAQQPQPLRLLQEEKKGSNDLPFLIISTQRYPHHSPLVADLFCCSPLETTPEAATGAPTLLSPCACAHTWAPPPTLFTMPPKGSKRSSKADAAAAASAPESAMDIDEPSSSQPSGSIANDPAAATIIEQSKSSAAVDARRLVEILPERVGSVAETDFPLHHPGEAHTFSLAALGERLKLIITRLSDASCEFDLIGVDASIANAIRRVLMAEVPTVAIEHVYIWNNTSIIQDEVLSHRLGLVPLAIHPDKVLMRQPGDDADDSNTVVFHLKAKCERNRNAARGETDPDKLYIGHNVYSGALEWDAKGGQEDDFGDAPPRPVHDRILIAKLRPGQELDLELHCEKGIGKDHAKFSPVATATYRLLPHIQLLQPVPAASVDKFVACFPPGVIGVSGEGDERKVFVQDARKDTISREVFRHDEFEHTVKLGRVRDHFLFDLESTGVIPPERLLPEAIRTLRAKIATLRKGLDHLETQGLDTAIVDA
;
A
#
# COMPACT_ATOMS: atom_id res chain seq x y z
N MET A 1 -54.14 -31.03 -67.92
CA MET A 1 -54.84 -29.76 -68.25
C MET A 1 -54.98 -28.95 -66.96
N HIS A 2 -54.92 -27.61 -67.05
CA HIS A 2 -55.08 -26.63 -65.96
C HIS A 2 -56.16 -26.98 -64.92
N GLY A 3 -56.14 -26.53 -63.66
CA GLY A 3 -55.29 -25.62 -62.90
C GLY A 3 -56.01 -25.20 -61.60
N GLN A 4 -55.24 -24.69 -60.61
CA GLN A 4 -55.59 -23.82 -59.45
C GLN A 4 -56.62 -24.32 -58.41
N ALA A 5 -56.58 -23.94 -57.12
CA ALA A 5 -55.61 -23.31 -56.21
C ALA A 5 -56.20 -23.39 -54.78
N GLY A 6 -55.38 -23.34 -53.72
CA GLY A 6 -55.91 -23.18 -52.35
C GLY A 6 -54.92 -23.49 -51.21
N ALA A 7 -54.31 -22.43 -50.67
CA ALA A 7 -53.81 -22.15 -49.32
C ALA A 7 -53.34 -23.25 -48.32
N GLN A 8 -52.26 -22.87 -47.62
CA GLN A 8 -51.88 -23.15 -46.21
C GLN A 8 -51.10 -24.42 -45.80
N ARG A 9 -49.88 -24.12 -45.30
CA ARG A 9 -49.20 -24.61 -44.07
C ARG A 9 -48.77 -26.08 -43.95
N VAL A 10 -47.44 -26.20 -43.73
CA VAL A 10 -46.75 -26.95 -42.63
C VAL A 10 -46.26 -28.39 -42.90
N HIS A 11 -45.03 -28.64 -42.40
CA HIS A 11 -44.25 -29.89 -42.21
C HIS A 11 -43.52 -30.46 -43.43
N GLY A 12 -42.32 -31.04 -43.34
CA GLY A 12 -41.49 -31.49 -42.22
C GLY A 12 -40.06 -31.83 -42.74
N ARG A 13 -39.02 -31.73 -41.92
CA ARG A 13 -38.38 -32.78 -41.08
C ARG A 13 -37.38 -33.69 -41.83
N LEU A 14 -36.31 -34.05 -41.09
CA LEU A 14 -35.29 -35.11 -41.27
C LEU A 14 -33.94 -34.63 -41.85
N LEU A 15 -32.86 -34.51 -41.06
CA LEU A 15 -31.98 -35.53 -40.42
C LEU A 15 -31.26 -36.43 -41.42
N HIS A 16 -29.93 -36.26 -41.56
CA HIS A 16 -28.93 -37.31 -41.26
C HIS A 16 -27.48 -36.82 -41.39
N ASP A 17 -26.63 -37.51 -40.63
CA ASP A 17 -25.21 -37.35 -40.30
C ASP A 17 -24.19 -37.43 -41.46
N GLY A 18 -22.95 -37.00 -41.17
CA GLY A 18 -21.76 -37.74 -41.62
C GLY A 18 -20.64 -36.95 -42.33
N PHE A 19 -19.70 -36.42 -41.54
CA PHE A 19 -18.24 -36.66 -41.58
C PHE A 19 -17.35 -36.51 -42.85
N PHE A 20 -16.21 -35.84 -42.61
CA PHE A 20 -14.83 -35.97 -43.18
C PHE A 20 -14.33 -35.11 -44.38
N PHE A 21 -13.39 -34.20 -44.03
CA PHE A 21 -12.10 -33.80 -44.67
C PHE A 21 -12.01 -33.02 -46.00
N GLY A 22 -11.25 -31.90 -45.98
CA GLY A 22 -10.31 -31.56 -47.06
C GLY A 22 -10.14 -30.09 -47.49
N SER A 23 -9.08 -29.45 -46.98
CA SER A 23 -8.11 -28.59 -47.70
C SER A 23 -8.42 -27.15 -48.19
N ALA A 24 -7.71 -26.20 -47.54
CA ALA A 24 -6.86 -25.11 -48.06
C ALA A 24 -7.34 -24.06 -49.09
N ALA A 25 -7.33 -22.78 -48.65
CA ALA A 25 -6.79 -21.59 -49.37
C ALA A 25 -6.82 -20.37 -48.41
N HIS A 26 -5.78 -20.04 -47.64
CA HIS A 26 -4.73 -19.04 -47.94
C HIS A 26 -5.19 -17.80 -48.75
N LEU A 27 -5.57 -16.73 -48.03
CA LEU A 27 -5.48 -15.35 -48.49
C LEU A 27 -4.68 -14.55 -47.45
N ARG A 28 -3.40 -14.34 -47.75
CA ARG A 28 -2.49 -13.46 -47.03
C ARG A 28 -2.76 -12.01 -47.45
N THR A 29 -3.12 -11.14 -46.53
CA THR A 29 -3.01 -9.69 -46.67
C THR A 29 -1.69 -9.21 -46.03
N PRO A 30 -0.94 -8.29 -46.66
CA PRO A 30 0.40 -7.93 -46.21
C PRO A 30 0.37 -6.97 -45.01
N LEU A 31 1.13 -7.32 -43.97
CA LEU A 31 1.50 -6.45 -42.86
C LEU A 31 2.41 -5.33 -43.36
N GLN A 32 1.87 -4.11 -43.44
CA GLN A 32 2.65 -2.90 -43.66
C GLN A 32 3.31 -2.52 -42.32
N LYS A 33 4.62 -2.78 -42.21
CA LYS A 33 5.45 -2.26 -41.11
C LYS A 33 5.46 -0.73 -41.17
N VAL A 34 4.64 -0.08 -40.34
CA VAL A 34 4.79 1.34 -40.03
C VAL A 34 5.90 1.45 -38.99
N ALA A 35 7.08 1.84 -39.44
CA ALA A 35 8.15 2.30 -38.56
C ALA A 35 7.69 3.59 -37.88
N GLN A 36 7.39 3.53 -36.58
CA GLN A 36 7.15 4.72 -35.77
C GLN A 36 8.50 5.41 -35.51
N GLN A 37 8.72 6.56 -36.16
CA GLN A 37 9.70 7.54 -35.70
C GLN A 37 9.16 8.17 -34.39
N PRO A 38 10.03 8.48 -33.40
CA PRO A 38 9.60 9.20 -32.21
C PRO A 38 9.18 10.62 -32.61
N GLN A 39 7.91 10.94 -32.40
CA GLN A 39 7.41 12.31 -32.47
C GLN A 39 7.94 13.09 -31.25
N PRO A 40 8.40 14.35 -31.41
CA PRO A 40 8.84 15.15 -30.28
C PRO A 40 7.67 15.52 -29.37
N LEU A 41 7.91 15.54 -28.05
CA LEU A 41 6.97 16.05 -27.04
C LEU A 41 6.47 17.45 -27.44
N ARG A 42 5.15 17.63 -27.52
CA ARG A 42 4.53 18.95 -27.56
C ARG A 42 4.56 19.54 -26.15
N LEU A 43 5.47 20.48 -25.92
CA LEU A 43 5.37 21.48 -24.85
C LEU A 43 4.11 22.32 -25.12
N LEU A 44 3.14 22.31 -24.20
CA LEU A 44 2.10 23.32 -24.17
C LEU A 44 2.67 24.55 -23.47
N GLN A 45 3.24 25.47 -24.24
CA GLN A 45 3.46 26.85 -23.81
C GLN A 45 2.15 27.61 -24.04
N GLU A 46 1.41 27.89 -22.97
CA GLU A 46 0.35 28.90 -23.03
C GLU A 46 0.99 30.29 -22.84
N GLU A 47 1.20 31.02 -23.93
CA GLU A 47 1.50 32.45 -23.88
C GLU A 47 0.21 33.24 -23.61
N LYS A 48 -0.03 33.64 -22.36
CA LYS A 48 -0.99 34.71 -22.06
C LYS A 48 -0.41 36.05 -22.52
N LYS A 49 -0.95 36.63 -23.59
CA LYS A 49 -0.69 38.02 -23.99
C LYS A 49 -1.41 38.99 -23.05
N GLY A 50 -0.68 39.63 -22.15
CA GLY A 50 -1.21 40.79 -21.41
C GLY A 50 -0.36 41.24 -20.21
N SER A 51 0.38 42.33 -20.42
CA SER A 51 1.14 43.13 -19.44
C SER A 51 2.44 42.53 -18.90
N ASN A 52 3.39 43.44 -18.63
CA ASN A 52 4.81 43.21 -18.32
C ASN A 52 5.05 42.15 -17.24
N ASP A 53 5.34 40.91 -17.64
CA ASP A 53 5.87 39.92 -16.71
C ASP A 53 6.93 39.04 -17.39
N LEU A 54 7.94 38.66 -16.60
CA LEU A 54 9.06 37.79 -16.96
C LEU A 54 8.55 36.39 -17.40
N PRO A 55 9.29 35.64 -18.22
CA PRO A 55 8.83 34.32 -18.68
C PRO A 55 8.73 33.33 -17.51
N PHE A 56 7.55 32.72 -17.35
CA PHE A 56 7.23 31.73 -16.31
C PHE A 56 7.32 30.29 -16.84
N LEU A 57 7.91 29.39 -16.07
CA LEU A 57 7.82 27.95 -16.31
C LEU A 57 6.85 27.31 -15.30
N ILE A 58 5.73 26.80 -15.81
CA ILE A 58 4.73 26.06 -15.03
C ILE A 58 4.93 24.58 -15.31
N ILE A 59 5.25 23.81 -14.27
CA ILE A 59 5.31 22.35 -14.37
C ILE A 59 4.15 21.76 -13.57
N SER A 60 3.17 21.20 -14.28
CA SER A 60 2.18 20.32 -13.68
C SER A 60 2.85 18.98 -13.37
N THR A 61 2.69 18.51 -12.13
CA THR A 61 3.19 17.21 -11.71
C THR A 61 2.36 16.09 -12.35
N GLN A 62 2.74 15.71 -13.57
CA GLN A 62 2.21 14.62 -14.43
C GLN A 62 0.81 14.08 -14.07
N ARG A 63 -0.23 14.61 -14.74
CA ARG A 63 -1.44 13.82 -15.04
C ARG A 63 -1.20 13.01 -16.31
N TYR A 64 -1.24 11.68 -16.21
CA TYR A 64 -1.30 10.85 -17.41
C TYR A 64 -2.70 10.98 -18.02
N PRO A 65 -2.85 11.42 -19.29
CA PRO A 65 -4.16 11.46 -19.92
C PRO A 65 -4.70 10.03 -20.08
N HIS A 66 -5.96 9.83 -19.68
CA HIS A 66 -6.65 8.54 -19.77
C HIS A 66 -6.71 8.03 -21.21
N HIS A 67 -6.00 6.93 -21.47
CA HIS A 67 -6.36 5.97 -22.51
C HIS A 67 -6.81 4.68 -21.84
N SER A 68 -8.09 4.35 -21.98
CA SER A 68 -8.61 3.02 -21.71
C SER A 68 -8.07 2.03 -22.75
N PRO A 69 -7.73 0.81 -22.32
CA PRO A 69 -8.13 -0.35 -23.09
C PRO A 69 -8.86 -1.34 -22.18
N LEU A 70 -10.17 -1.44 -22.40
CA LEU A 70 -10.88 -2.70 -22.24
C LEU A 70 -10.39 -3.62 -23.36
N VAL A 71 -9.56 -4.62 -23.05
CA VAL A 71 -9.59 -5.98 -23.63
C VAL A 71 -8.66 -6.87 -22.77
N ALA A 72 -9.25 -8.00 -22.36
CA ALA A 72 -8.70 -9.23 -21.81
C ALA A 72 -7.17 -9.45 -21.75
N ASP A 73 -6.73 -10.00 -20.61
CA ASP A 73 -5.80 -11.13 -20.61
C ASP A 73 -6.16 -12.11 -19.48
N LEU A 74 -6.90 -13.16 -19.86
CA LEU A 74 -6.78 -14.47 -19.26
C LEU A 74 -5.40 -15.02 -19.67
N PHE A 75 -4.49 -15.22 -18.72
CA PHE A 75 -3.43 -16.20 -18.93
C PHE A 75 -3.43 -17.23 -17.80
N CYS A 76 -4.12 -18.31 -18.12
CA CYS A 76 -4.06 -19.62 -17.52
C CYS A 76 -2.62 -20.16 -17.66
N CYS A 77 -1.95 -20.44 -16.55
CA CYS A 77 -0.71 -21.21 -16.56
C CYS A 77 -1.04 -22.70 -16.38
N SER A 78 -0.79 -23.48 -17.43
CA SER A 78 -0.61 -24.94 -17.37
C SER A 78 0.62 -25.31 -18.21
N PRO A 79 1.29 -26.42 -17.87
CA PRO A 79 2.73 -26.58 -18.01
C PRO A 79 3.15 -27.17 -19.36
N LEU A 80 4.38 -26.87 -19.80
CA LEU A 80 5.01 -27.57 -20.92
C LEU A 80 6.15 -28.46 -20.44
N GLU A 81 6.16 -29.65 -21.01
CA GLU A 81 6.93 -30.85 -20.70
C GLU A 81 8.43 -30.73 -21.07
N THR A 82 9.23 -31.51 -20.34
CA THR A 82 10.62 -31.85 -20.59
C THR A 82 10.79 -32.81 -21.77
N THR A 83 11.83 -32.64 -22.59
CA THR A 83 12.74 -33.73 -23.02
C THR A 83 14.09 -33.17 -23.54
N PRO A 84 15.19 -33.96 -23.48
CA PRO A 84 16.56 -33.48 -23.68
C PRO A 84 17.14 -33.91 -25.04
N GLU A 85 18.10 -33.15 -25.59
CA GLU A 85 18.99 -33.66 -26.63
C GLU A 85 20.39 -33.04 -26.59
N ALA A 86 21.36 -33.87 -26.97
CA ALA A 86 22.80 -33.73 -26.72
C ALA A 86 23.57 -33.16 -27.93
N ALA A 87 24.71 -32.51 -27.67
CA ALA A 87 25.84 -32.39 -28.61
C ALA A 87 27.09 -31.96 -27.81
N THR A 88 27.98 -32.88 -27.42
CA THR A 88 29.26 -33.26 -28.09
C THR A 88 30.20 -32.09 -28.45
N GLY A 89 31.36 -32.03 -27.79
CA GLY A 89 32.53 -31.28 -28.28
C GLY A 89 33.55 -30.85 -27.22
N ALA A 90 34.44 -31.75 -26.82
CA ALA A 90 35.77 -31.44 -26.24
C ALA A 90 36.81 -32.30 -27.02
N PRO A 91 38.15 -32.12 -26.92
CA PRO A 91 38.92 -31.24 -26.02
C PRO A 91 40.12 -30.51 -26.70
N THR A 92 40.73 -29.54 -26.01
CA THR A 92 42.20 -29.39 -26.10
C THR A 92 42.78 -28.87 -24.79
N LEU A 93 43.82 -29.59 -24.34
CA LEU A 93 44.59 -29.43 -23.12
C LEU A 93 45.47 -28.18 -23.13
N LEU A 94 45.60 -27.52 -21.97
CA LEU A 94 46.86 -27.06 -21.36
C LEU A 94 46.55 -26.59 -19.92
N SER A 95 47.36 -27.04 -18.97
CA SER A 95 47.31 -26.79 -17.52
C SER A 95 48.64 -26.12 -17.08
N PRO A 96 48.85 -25.73 -15.81
CA PRO A 96 48.26 -24.59 -15.11
C PRO A 96 49.36 -23.62 -14.60
N CYS A 97 48.99 -22.39 -14.24
CA CYS A 97 49.84 -21.52 -13.42
C CYS A 97 49.06 -21.08 -12.18
N ALA A 98 49.57 -21.49 -11.02
CA ALA A 98 49.08 -21.16 -9.70
C ALA A 98 49.52 -19.75 -9.28
N CYS A 99 48.63 -19.03 -8.59
CA CYS A 99 49.02 -18.05 -7.56
C CYS A 99 47.84 -17.87 -6.60
N ALA A 100 47.96 -18.53 -5.45
CA ALA A 100 47.09 -18.35 -4.30
C ALA A 100 47.57 -17.14 -3.48
N HIS A 101 46.68 -16.20 -3.19
CA HIS A 101 46.84 -15.26 -2.08
C HIS A 101 45.58 -15.27 -1.22
N THR A 102 45.71 -16.00 -0.12
CA THR A 102 44.88 -15.98 1.09
C THR A 102 45.02 -14.63 1.79
N TRP A 103 43.90 -13.97 2.11
CA TRP A 103 43.87 -12.85 3.04
C TRP A 103 43.10 -13.27 4.31
N ALA A 104 43.83 -13.34 5.43
CA ALA A 104 43.31 -13.61 6.77
C ALA A 104 42.99 -12.29 7.51
N PRO A 105 41.99 -12.25 8.41
CA PRO A 105 41.62 -11.04 9.16
C PRO A 105 42.58 -10.76 10.33
N PRO A 106 42.80 -9.47 10.72
CA PRO A 106 43.66 -9.15 11.86
C PRO A 106 42.89 -9.19 13.22
N PRO A 107 43.62 -9.29 14.36
CA PRO A 107 43.12 -9.84 15.60
C PRO A 107 42.64 -8.81 16.63
N THR A 108 41.79 -9.29 17.54
CA THR A 108 41.41 -8.72 18.83
C THR A 108 42.54 -8.80 19.86
N LEU A 109 42.67 -7.78 20.72
CA LEU A 109 43.03 -7.86 22.16
C LEU A 109 43.27 -6.45 22.75
N PHE A 110 42.49 -6.05 23.75
CA PHE A 110 42.95 -5.79 25.13
C PHE A 110 41.82 -5.20 25.99
N THR A 111 41.54 -5.87 27.11
CA THR A 111 40.64 -5.47 28.20
C THR A 111 41.43 -5.28 29.51
N MET A 112 40.79 -4.59 30.47
CA MET A 112 41.02 -4.50 31.94
C MET A 112 41.45 -3.10 32.46
N PRO A 113 41.17 -2.74 33.74
CA PRO A 113 39.95 -2.89 34.56
C PRO A 113 39.57 -1.55 35.29
N PRO A 114 38.46 -1.46 36.07
CA PRO A 114 38.01 -0.20 36.67
C PRO A 114 38.56 0.03 38.08
N LYS A 115 38.83 1.29 38.45
CA LYS A 115 39.08 1.73 39.84
C LYS A 115 38.09 2.83 40.23
N GLY A 116 37.35 2.60 41.30
CA GLY A 116 36.50 3.61 41.94
C GLY A 116 37.24 4.47 42.95
N SER A 117 36.68 5.63 43.27
CA SER A 117 36.81 6.33 44.55
C SER A 117 35.78 7.45 44.67
N LYS A 118 35.32 7.70 45.90
CA LYS A 118 34.13 8.45 46.32
C LYS A 118 34.40 9.92 46.67
N ARG A 119 33.31 10.70 46.62
CA ARG A 119 32.88 11.84 47.48
C ARG A 119 33.61 13.19 47.36
N SER A 120 32.88 14.23 46.91
CA SER A 120 32.14 15.27 47.70
C SER A 120 32.93 16.59 47.62
N SER A 121 32.40 17.80 47.39
CA SER A 121 31.17 18.46 47.89
C SER A 121 30.92 19.77 47.11
N LYS A 122 29.64 20.24 47.08
CA LYS A 122 29.11 21.64 47.05
C LYS A 122 29.96 22.78 46.48
N ALA A 123 29.45 23.84 45.84
CA ALA A 123 28.17 24.29 45.28
C ALA A 123 28.51 25.69 44.70
N ASP A 124 27.98 26.05 43.53
CA ASP A 124 27.28 27.33 43.28
C ASP A 124 27.24 27.75 41.79
N ALA A 125 25.99 27.96 41.36
CA ALA A 125 25.47 28.96 40.41
C ALA A 125 25.87 29.00 38.92
N ALA A 126 24.88 28.61 38.10
CA ALA A 126 24.31 29.35 36.97
C ALA A 126 25.09 29.49 35.63
N ALA A 127 24.70 28.69 34.63
CA ALA A 127 24.34 29.14 33.27
C ALA A 127 23.79 27.96 32.44
N ALA A 128 22.77 28.24 31.62
CA ALA A 128 21.92 27.28 30.92
C ALA A 128 22.66 26.35 29.94
N ALA A 129 22.35 25.06 30.02
CA ALA A 129 22.94 23.99 29.22
C ALA A 129 22.08 23.67 27.99
N SER A 130 22.67 23.68 26.79
CA SER A 130 22.15 23.02 25.60
C SER A 130 22.74 21.60 25.53
N ALA A 131 21.90 20.58 25.69
CA ALA A 131 22.28 19.18 25.65
C ALA A 131 22.58 18.70 24.21
N PRO A 132 23.44 17.68 24.04
CA PRO A 132 23.89 17.22 22.73
C PRO A 132 22.93 16.21 22.09
N GLU A 133 22.91 16.27 20.76
CA GLU A 133 22.45 15.33 19.74
C GLU A 133 21.98 13.94 20.22
N SER A 134 20.68 13.67 20.05
CA SER A 134 20.14 12.31 20.03
C SER A 134 20.38 11.71 18.63
N ALA A 135 21.25 10.70 18.58
CA ALA A 135 21.34 9.77 17.47
C ALA A 135 19.95 9.15 17.20
N MET A 136 19.66 8.88 15.93
CA MET A 136 18.42 8.22 15.49
C MET A 136 18.21 6.93 16.30
N ASP A 137 17.16 6.92 17.12
CA ASP A 137 16.64 5.70 17.70
C ASP A 137 16.16 4.82 16.54
N ILE A 138 16.88 3.72 16.34
CA ILE A 138 16.35 2.57 15.61
C ILE A 138 15.24 2.05 16.51
N ASP A 139 13.99 2.10 16.04
CA ASP A 139 12.85 1.52 16.73
C ASP A 139 13.13 0.03 17.06
N GLU A 140 13.60 -0.23 18.27
CA GLU A 140 13.43 -1.54 18.91
C GLU A 140 11.93 -1.79 19.05
N PRO A 141 11.45 -3.03 18.82
CA PRO A 141 10.02 -3.33 18.87
C PRO A 141 9.51 -3.04 20.29
N SER A 142 8.82 -1.91 20.45
CA SER A 142 8.37 -1.45 21.75
C SER A 142 7.45 -2.49 22.38
N SER A 143 7.66 -2.71 23.68
CA SER A 143 6.91 -3.64 24.49
C SER A 143 5.40 -3.43 24.33
N SER A 144 4.73 -4.50 23.91
CA SER A 144 3.29 -4.59 23.70
C SER A 144 2.48 -4.07 24.90
N GLN A 145 1.92 -2.87 24.79
CA GLN A 145 0.77 -2.48 25.59
C GLN A 145 -0.46 -2.55 24.67
N PRO A 146 -1.44 -3.44 24.95
CA PRO A 146 -2.67 -3.45 24.20
C PRO A 146 -3.39 -2.11 24.39
N SER A 147 -3.99 -1.59 23.32
CA SER A 147 -4.81 -0.37 23.41
C SER A 147 -5.89 -0.53 24.49
N GLY A 148 -6.24 0.57 25.17
CA GLY A 148 -7.23 0.56 26.27
C GLY A 148 -8.60 -0.03 25.92
N SER A 149 -8.89 -0.29 24.64
CA SER A 149 -10.04 -1.05 24.15
C SER A 149 -10.03 -2.53 24.57
N ILE A 150 -8.88 -3.21 24.55
CA ILE A 150 -8.79 -4.65 24.87
C ILE A 150 -8.95 -4.87 26.38
N ALA A 151 -8.49 -3.93 27.21
CA ALA A 151 -8.60 -4.03 28.66
C ALA A 151 -10.04 -3.82 29.17
N ASN A 152 -10.90 -3.15 28.40
CA ASN A 152 -12.22 -2.71 28.84
C ASN A 152 -13.39 -3.55 28.30
N ASP A 153 -13.17 -4.42 27.30
CA ASP A 153 -14.22 -5.31 26.77
C ASP A 153 -13.85 -6.80 26.95
N PRO A 154 -14.49 -7.51 27.91
CA PRO A 154 -14.20 -8.92 28.16
C PRO A 154 -14.57 -9.83 26.98
N ALA A 155 -15.53 -9.44 26.13
CA ALA A 155 -15.89 -10.20 24.94
C ALA A 155 -14.79 -10.12 23.87
N ALA A 156 -14.20 -8.95 23.67
CA ALA A 156 -13.08 -8.76 22.76
C ALA A 156 -11.83 -9.53 23.21
N ALA A 157 -11.52 -9.50 24.52
CA ALA A 157 -10.42 -10.26 25.09
C ALA A 157 -10.61 -11.78 24.89
N THR A 158 -11.82 -12.29 25.14
CA THR A 158 -12.15 -13.71 24.94
C THR A 158 -11.99 -14.12 23.46
N ILE A 159 -12.43 -13.28 22.52
CA ILE A 159 -12.28 -13.54 21.08
C ILE A 159 -10.80 -13.59 20.68
N ILE A 160 -9.97 -12.69 21.22
CA ILE A 160 -8.53 -12.69 20.97
C ILE A 160 -7.86 -13.93 21.58
N GLU A 161 -8.26 -14.38 22.76
CA GLU A 161 -7.72 -15.61 23.35
C GLU A 161 -8.13 -16.87 22.55
N GLN A 162 -9.36 -16.91 22.06
CA GLN A 162 -9.84 -17.98 21.19
C GLN A 162 -9.12 -17.99 19.83
N SER A 163 -8.82 -16.81 19.27
CA SER A 163 -8.08 -16.69 18.01
C SER A 163 -6.61 -17.11 18.16
N LYS A 164 -5.98 -16.79 19.29
CA LYS A 164 -4.60 -17.22 19.62
C LYS A 164 -4.45 -18.74 19.69
N SER A 165 -5.40 -19.40 20.35
CA SER A 165 -5.36 -20.84 20.63
C SER A 165 -5.82 -21.74 19.46
N SER A 166 -6.19 -21.16 18.31
CA SER A 166 -6.78 -21.90 17.17
C SER A 166 -7.96 -22.78 17.61
N ALA A 167 -8.94 -22.17 18.28
CA ALA A 167 -10.18 -22.86 18.64
C ALA A 167 -10.86 -23.51 17.41
N ALA A 168 -11.58 -24.62 17.60
CA ALA A 168 -12.19 -25.36 16.51
C ALA A 168 -13.17 -24.48 15.70
N VAL A 169 -12.86 -24.26 14.42
CA VAL A 169 -13.69 -23.50 13.47
C VAL A 169 -14.37 -24.48 12.51
N ASP A 170 -15.57 -24.13 12.03
CA ASP A 170 -16.23 -24.86 10.95
C ASP A 170 -15.30 -24.95 9.73
N ALA A 171 -15.11 -26.17 9.22
CA ALA A 171 -14.27 -26.45 8.05
C ALA A 171 -14.66 -25.60 6.83
N ARG A 172 -15.94 -25.23 6.70
CA ARG A 172 -16.41 -24.38 5.59
C ARG A 172 -15.81 -22.99 5.61
N ARG A 173 -15.51 -22.45 6.80
CA ARG A 173 -14.90 -21.12 6.96
C ARG A 173 -13.38 -21.15 6.86
N LEU A 174 -12.78 -22.34 6.73
CA LEU A 174 -11.34 -22.48 6.59
C LEU A 174 -10.94 -22.45 5.13
N VAL A 175 -10.00 -21.57 4.82
CA VAL A 175 -9.22 -21.62 3.59
C VAL A 175 -8.06 -22.57 3.84
N GLU A 176 -7.98 -23.68 3.11
CA GLU A 176 -6.99 -24.72 3.35
C GLU A 176 -5.65 -24.34 2.71
N ILE A 177 -4.56 -24.51 3.47
CA ILE A 177 -3.20 -24.33 2.97
C ILE A 177 -2.58 -25.72 2.80
N LEU A 178 -2.44 -26.15 1.55
CA LEU A 178 -1.79 -27.41 1.17
C LEU A 178 -0.32 -27.14 0.77
N PRO A 179 0.52 -28.18 0.65
CA PRO A 179 1.93 -28.02 0.28
C PRO A 179 2.11 -27.25 -1.04
N GLU A 180 1.36 -27.64 -2.07
CA GLU A 180 1.52 -27.10 -3.43
C GLU A 180 0.46 -26.05 -3.82
N ARG A 181 -0.69 -26.01 -3.14
CA ARG A 181 -1.82 -25.16 -3.52
C ARG A 181 -2.61 -24.64 -2.33
N VAL A 182 -3.52 -23.71 -2.59
CA VAL A 182 -4.51 -23.23 -1.61
C VAL A 182 -5.88 -23.77 -2.00
N GLY A 183 -6.57 -24.42 -1.06
CA GLY A 183 -7.91 -24.98 -1.22
C GLY A 183 -8.99 -24.06 -0.63
N SER A 184 -10.25 -24.30 -1.00
CA SER A 184 -11.42 -23.65 -0.39
C SER A 184 -11.39 -22.11 -0.39
N VAL A 185 -10.92 -21.54 -1.50
CA VAL A 185 -10.71 -20.08 -1.65
C VAL A 185 -12.00 -19.27 -1.81
N ALA A 186 -13.02 -19.86 -2.43
CA ALA A 186 -14.27 -19.16 -2.70
C ALA A 186 -15.17 -19.13 -1.46
N GLU A 187 -15.94 -18.06 -1.31
CA GLU A 187 -17.03 -18.02 -0.35
C GLU A 187 -18.22 -18.81 -0.88
N THR A 188 -18.80 -19.64 0.00
CA THR A 188 -19.93 -20.52 -0.33
C THR A 188 -21.22 -20.16 0.43
N ASP A 189 -21.19 -19.10 1.21
CA ASP A 189 -22.25 -18.74 2.16
C ASP A 189 -23.34 -17.91 1.47
N PHE A 190 -23.81 -18.42 0.32
CA PHE A 190 -24.85 -17.82 -0.49
C PHE A 190 -26.13 -18.68 -0.45
N PRO A 191 -27.31 -18.06 -0.62
CA PRO A 191 -28.56 -18.80 -0.74
C PRO A 191 -28.45 -19.90 -1.81
N LEU A 192 -29.05 -21.05 -1.55
CA LEU A 192 -29.11 -22.21 -2.46
C LEU A 192 -27.78 -22.97 -2.66
N HIS A 193 -26.69 -22.59 -1.99
CA HIS A 193 -25.42 -23.29 -2.12
C HIS A 193 -25.34 -24.55 -1.25
N HIS A 194 -25.89 -24.50 -0.04
CA HIS A 194 -25.93 -25.61 0.92
C HIS A 194 -27.37 -26.10 1.12
N PRO A 195 -27.63 -27.41 1.06
CA PRO A 195 -28.96 -27.96 1.29
C PRO A 195 -29.36 -27.81 2.77
N GLY A 196 -30.55 -27.26 3.03
CA GLY A 196 -31.09 -27.13 4.38
C GLY A 196 -30.68 -25.86 5.14
N GLU A 197 -29.88 -24.98 4.54
CA GLU A 197 -29.44 -23.72 5.14
C GLU A 197 -29.92 -22.51 4.32
N ALA A 198 -30.44 -21.49 5.02
CA ALA A 198 -30.88 -20.25 4.40
C ALA A 198 -29.85 -19.14 4.66
N HIS A 199 -28.90 -18.97 3.75
CA HIS A 199 -27.91 -17.88 3.79
C HIS A 199 -28.47 -16.57 3.18
N THR A 200 -29.75 -16.28 3.39
CA THR A 200 -30.35 -15.03 2.91
C THR A 200 -29.79 -13.83 3.68
N PHE A 201 -29.65 -12.71 2.97
CA PHE A 201 -29.14 -11.48 3.58
C PHE A 201 -30.11 -10.98 4.65
N SER A 202 -29.59 -10.76 5.87
CA SER A 202 -30.33 -10.18 6.99
C SER A 202 -29.45 -9.21 7.77
N LEU A 203 -29.91 -7.97 7.92
CA LEU A 203 -29.21 -6.93 8.66
C LEU A 203 -29.06 -7.27 10.15
N ALA A 204 -30.06 -7.93 10.75
CA ALA A 204 -29.99 -8.35 12.14
C ALA A 204 -28.88 -9.40 12.36
N ALA A 205 -28.84 -10.41 11.48
CA ALA A 205 -27.81 -11.44 11.54
C ALA A 205 -26.40 -10.90 11.24
N LEU A 206 -26.28 -9.83 10.43
CA LEU A 206 -25.01 -9.13 10.22
C LEU A 206 -24.60 -8.34 11.47
N GLY A 207 -25.52 -7.63 12.12
CA GLY A 207 -25.25 -6.87 13.33
C GLY A 207 -24.75 -7.73 14.50
N GLU A 208 -25.19 -8.99 14.59
CA GLU A 208 -24.71 -9.94 15.60
C GLU A 208 -23.34 -10.54 15.27
N ARG A 209 -23.04 -10.72 13.97
CA ARG A 209 -21.78 -11.33 13.49
C ARG A 209 -20.64 -10.34 13.39
N LEU A 210 -20.93 -9.11 12.98
CA LEU A 210 -19.94 -8.07 12.75
C LEU A 210 -19.32 -7.65 14.07
N LYS A 211 -18.00 -7.84 14.20
CA LYS A 211 -17.22 -7.36 15.33
C LYS A 211 -15.97 -6.66 14.84
N LEU A 212 -15.66 -5.53 15.45
CA LEU A 212 -14.44 -4.76 15.18
C LEU A 212 -13.65 -4.64 16.49
N ILE A 213 -12.42 -5.12 16.48
CA ILE A 213 -11.56 -5.14 17.68
C ILE A 213 -10.27 -4.41 17.36
N ILE A 214 -10.04 -3.27 18.00
CA ILE A 214 -8.78 -2.53 17.85
C ILE A 214 -7.73 -3.19 18.74
N THR A 215 -6.63 -3.60 18.14
CA THR A 215 -5.55 -4.33 18.83
C THR A 215 -4.38 -3.44 19.21
N ARG A 216 -3.98 -2.58 18.29
CA ARG A 216 -2.91 -1.60 18.49
C ARG A 216 -3.29 -0.31 17.79
N LEU A 217 -3.12 0.78 18.50
CA LEU A 217 -3.23 2.12 17.96
C LEU A 217 -1.94 2.86 18.33
N SER A 218 -1.28 3.41 17.34
CA SER A 218 -0.14 4.33 17.48
C SER A 218 -0.41 5.58 16.65
N ASP A 219 0.47 6.58 16.76
CA ASP A 219 0.30 7.84 16.03
C ASP A 219 0.38 7.65 14.50
N ALA A 220 1.13 6.65 14.04
CA ALA A 220 1.34 6.37 12.61
C ALA A 220 0.58 5.14 12.11
N SER A 221 0.27 4.16 12.96
CA SER A 221 -0.36 2.90 12.54
C SER A 221 -1.55 2.48 13.41
N CYS A 222 -2.50 1.77 12.78
CA CYS A 222 -3.65 1.18 13.43
C CYS A 222 -3.82 -0.28 12.96
N GLU A 223 -3.75 -1.20 13.92
CA GLU A 223 -4.02 -2.63 13.71
C GLU A 223 -5.36 -2.99 14.35
N PHE A 224 -6.28 -3.52 13.55
CA PHE A 224 -7.59 -3.96 14.03
C PHE A 224 -8.06 -5.24 13.35
N ASP A 225 -8.91 -5.97 14.05
CA ASP A 225 -9.54 -7.19 13.58
C ASP A 225 -10.96 -6.87 13.12
N LEU A 226 -11.30 -7.27 11.90
CA LEU A 226 -12.64 -7.15 11.32
C LEU A 226 -13.20 -8.56 11.13
N ILE A 227 -14.22 -8.89 11.92
CA ILE A 227 -14.79 -10.24 12.01
C ILE A 227 -16.24 -10.23 11.50
N GLY A 228 -16.63 -11.26 10.77
CA GLY A 228 -18.01 -11.47 10.32
C GLY A 228 -18.40 -10.73 9.04
N VAL A 229 -17.41 -10.26 8.27
CA VAL A 229 -17.60 -9.67 6.94
C VAL A 229 -17.08 -10.61 5.86
N ASP A 230 -17.52 -10.40 4.62
CA ASP A 230 -16.92 -11.04 3.45
C ASP A 230 -15.69 -10.26 2.94
N ALA A 231 -14.81 -10.97 2.23
CA ALA A 231 -13.64 -10.46 1.54
C ALA A 231 -13.98 -9.33 0.55
N SER A 232 -15.15 -9.32 -0.08
CA SER A 232 -15.55 -8.22 -0.99
C SER A 232 -15.63 -6.87 -0.26
N ILE A 233 -16.21 -6.85 0.94
CA ILE A 233 -16.35 -5.64 1.77
C ILE A 233 -14.99 -5.24 2.34
N ALA A 234 -14.24 -6.20 2.89
CA ALA A 234 -12.90 -5.95 3.42
C ALA A 234 -11.96 -5.38 2.33
N ASN A 235 -12.00 -5.96 1.11
CA ASN A 235 -11.21 -5.47 -0.02
C ASN A 235 -11.72 -4.13 -0.56
N ALA A 236 -13.04 -3.88 -0.52
CA ALA A 236 -13.58 -2.56 -0.86
C ALA A 236 -13.03 -1.48 0.07
N ILE A 237 -13.05 -1.71 1.39
CA ILE A 237 -12.48 -0.78 2.39
C ILE A 237 -11.00 -0.54 2.10
N ARG A 238 -10.22 -1.60 1.88
CA ARG A 238 -8.79 -1.50 1.53
C ARG A 238 -8.55 -0.65 0.28
N ARG A 239 -9.34 -0.86 -0.79
CA ARG A 239 -9.20 -0.12 -2.05
C ARG A 239 -9.59 1.35 -1.90
N VAL A 240 -10.66 1.63 -1.14
CA VAL A 240 -11.12 3.00 -0.88
C VAL A 240 -10.06 3.78 -0.10
N LEU A 241 -9.48 3.17 0.95
CA LEU A 241 -8.38 3.76 1.73
C LEU A 241 -7.20 4.18 0.87
N MET A 242 -6.79 3.32 -0.08
CA MET A 242 -5.63 3.60 -0.93
C MET A 242 -5.91 4.61 -2.04
N ALA A 243 -7.10 4.57 -2.66
CA ALA A 243 -7.33 5.24 -3.95
C ALA A 243 -8.41 6.31 -3.94
N GLU A 244 -9.31 6.36 -2.95
CA GLU A 244 -10.53 7.16 -3.04
C GLU A 244 -10.74 8.11 -1.87
N VAL A 245 -10.05 7.91 -0.75
CA VAL A 245 -10.00 8.92 0.31
C VAL A 245 -9.22 10.13 -0.20
N PRO A 246 -9.83 11.33 -0.23
CA PRO A 246 -9.19 12.51 -0.79
C PRO A 246 -8.17 13.12 0.17
N THR A 247 -7.10 13.66 -0.38
CA THR A 247 -6.08 14.45 0.34
C THR A 247 -5.67 15.66 -0.48
N VAL A 248 -4.90 16.56 0.12
CA VAL A 248 -4.38 17.75 -0.54
C VAL A 248 -2.87 17.57 -0.75
N ALA A 249 -2.41 17.77 -1.98
CA ALA A 249 -0.99 17.67 -2.35
C ALA A 249 -0.62 18.74 -3.38
N ILE A 250 0.68 18.98 -3.55
CA ILE A 250 1.20 19.94 -4.53
C ILE A 250 0.94 19.42 -5.95
N GLU A 251 0.24 20.20 -6.77
CA GLU A 251 -0.09 19.88 -8.16
C GLU A 251 0.74 20.71 -9.14
N HIS A 252 0.74 22.03 -8.95
CA HIS A 252 1.43 22.99 -9.81
C HIS A 252 2.61 23.63 -9.08
N VAL A 253 3.77 23.63 -9.74
CA VAL A 253 4.99 24.26 -9.26
C VAL A 253 5.37 25.37 -10.23
N TYR A 254 5.39 26.60 -9.73
CA TYR A 254 5.81 27.80 -10.44
C TYR A 254 7.24 28.12 -10.04
N ILE A 255 8.14 28.07 -11.01
CA ILE A 255 9.58 28.24 -10.78
C ILE A 255 9.98 29.63 -11.23
N TRP A 256 10.40 30.47 -10.28
CA TRP A 256 10.92 31.80 -10.56
C TRP A 256 12.41 31.74 -10.87
N ASN A 257 13.15 31.00 -10.04
CA ASN A 257 14.58 30.83 -10.20
C ASN A 257 15.05 29.50 -9.60
N ASN A 258 15.65 28.65 -10.42
CA ASN A 258 16.33 27.43 -9.98
C ASN A 258 17.75 27.43 -10.55
N THR A 259 18.74 27.67 -9.69
CA THR A 259 20.18 27.54 -10.02
C THR A 259 20.81 26.30 -9.37
N SER A 260 19.98 25.41 -8.82
CA SER A 260 20.43 24.15 -8.25
C SER A 260 20.87 23.15 -9.33
N ILE A 261 21.44 22.03 -8.90
CA ILE A 261 21.85 20.95 -9.81
C ILE A 261 20.65 20.09 -10.23
N ILE A 262 19.57 20.10 -9.43
CA ILE A 262 18.39 19.28 -9.68
C ILE A 262 17.55 19.96 -10.76
N GLN A 263 17.19 19.19 -11.79
CA GLN A 263 16.34 19.67 -12.86
C GLN A 263 14.94 20.01 -12.34
N ASP A 264 14.32 20.98 -13.00
CA ASP A 264 13.02 21.54 -12.63
C ASP A 264 11.93 20.47 -12.52
N GLU A 265 11.86 19.54 -13.47
CA GLU A 265 10.87 18.46 -13.48
C GLU A 265 11.07 17.46 -12.34
N VAL A 266 12.32 17.14 -12.01
CA VAL A 266 12.65 16.21 -10.92
C VAL A 266 12.36 16.87 -9.57
N LEU A 267 12.69 18.15 -9.43
CA LEU A 267 12.40 18.93 -8.24
C LEU A 267 10.88 19.03 -8.00
N SER A 268 10.13 19.34 -9.04
CA SER A 268 8.66 19.45 -9.00
C SER A 268 8.02 18.13 -8.62
N HIS A 269 8.48 17.01 -9.21
CA HIS A 269 7.99 15.68 -8.86
C HIS A 269 8.25 15.33 -7.38
N ARG A 270 9.43 15.66 -6.85
CA ARG A 270 9.75 15.42 -5.44
C ARG A 270 8.90 16.26 -4.50
N LEU A 271 8.66 17.52 -4.83
CA LEU A 271 7.79 18.41 -4.06
C LEU A 271 6.35 17.88 -4.04
N GLY A 272 5.86 17.36 -5.17
CA GLY A 272 4.54 16.71 -5.27
C GLY A 272 4.34 15.52 -4.32
N LEU A 273 5.42 14.84 -3.90
CA LEU A 273 5.37 13.67 -3.01
C LEU A 273 5.53 14.02 -1.52
N VAL A 274 5.70 15.30 -1.17
CA VAL A 274 5.77 15.72 0.23
C VAL A 274 4.35 15.70 0.82
N PRO A 275 4.07 14.89 1.86
CA PRO A 275 2.76 14.87 2.50
C PRO A 275 2.51 16.17 3.27
N LEU A 276 1.35 16.78 3.05
CA LEU A 276 0.93 18.03 3.69
C LEU A 276 -0.18 17.78 4.72
N ALA A 277 -0.01 18.33 5.92
CA ALA A 277 -1.00 18.29 6.97
C ALA A 277 -2.07 19.36 6.71
N ILE A 278 -3.01 19.04 5.83
CA ILE A 278 -4.14 19.90 5.46
C ILE A 278 -5.41 19.07 5.54
N HIS A 279 -6.43 19.60 6.24
CA HIS A 279 -7.72 18.93 6.31
C HIS A 279 -8.43 18.98 4.96
N PRO A 280 -8.72 17.82 4.32
CA PRO A 280 -9.26 17.80 2.96
C PRO A 280 -10.68 18.37 2.89
N ASP A 281 -11.43 18.40 3.99
CA ASP A 281 -12.80 18.93 4.01
C ASP A 281 -12.87 20.45 3.91
N LYS A 282 -11.78 21.15 4.24
CA LYS A 282 -11.68 22.62 4.15
C LYS A 282 -11.37 23.11 2.74
N VAL A 283 -10.96 22.20 1.85
CA VAL A 283 -10.58 22.53 0.47
C VAL A 283 -11.58 21.88 -0.49
N LEU A 284 -12.09 22.68 -1.42
CA LEU A 284 -12.98 22.19 -2.47
C LEU A 284 -12.18 21.50 -3.57
N MET A 285 -12.78 20.49 -4.20
CA MET A 285 -12.16 19.81 -5.33
C MET A 285 -12.34 20.66 -6.59
N ARG A 286 -11.23 21.05 -7.21
CA ARG A 286 -11.21 21.85 -8.43
C ARG A 286 -11.72 21.05 -9.63
N GLN A 287 -12.67 21.59 -10.39
CA GLN A 287 -13.13 20.97 -11.63
C GLN A 287 -12.31 21.45 -12.84
N PRO A 288 -12.27 20.67 -13.94
CA PRO A 288 -11.61 21.11 -15.17
C PRO A 288 -12.26 22.39 -15.71
N GLY A 289 -11.47 23.48 -15.76
CA GLY A 289 -11.93 24.79 -16.23
C GLY A 289 -12.18 25.82 -15.12
N ASP A 290 -12.13 25.41 -13.84
CA ASP A 290 -12.19 26.35 -12.72
C ASP A 290 -10.85 27.08 -12.54
N ASP A 291 -10.92 28.38 -12.25
CA ASP A 291 -9.75 29.17 -11.85
C ASP A 291 -9.32 28.82 -10.42
N ALA A 292 -8.06 29.09 -10.10
CA ALA A 292 -7.56 28.93 -8.72
C ALA A 292 -8.18 30.03 -7.83
N ASP A 293 -8.86 29.62 -6.76
CA ASP A 293 -9.49 30.48 -5.78
C ASP A 293 -9.02 30.13 -4.35
N ASP A 294 -9.42 30.93 -3.37
CA ASP A 294 -9.08 30.74 -1.96
C ASP A 294 -9.80 29.55 -1.32
N SER A 295 -10.80 28.96 -1.97
CA SER A 295 -11.54 27.80 -1.47
C SER A 295 -10.99 26.46 -2.00
N ASN A 296 -10.31 26.48 -3.13
CA ASN A 296 -9.88 25.29 -3.87
C ASN A 296 -8.36 25.07 -3.87
N THR A 297 -7.56 26.11 -3.63
CA THR A 297 -6.10 26.07 -3.74
C THR A 297 -5.41 26.61 -2.49
N VAL A 298 -4.40 25.88 -2.00
CA VAL A 298 -3.52 26.34 -0.91
C VAL A 298 -2.12 26.61 -1.47
N VAL A 299 -1.54 27.77 -1.13
CA VAL A 299 -0.25 28.20 -1.70
C VAL A 299 0.89 28.10 -0.68
N PHE A 300 2.02 27.54 -1.10
CA PHE A 300 3.28 27.55 -0.34
C PHE A 300 4.39 28.23 -1.14
N HIS A 301 5.32 28.87 -0.44
CA HIS A 301 6.55 29.41 -1.00
C HIS A 301 7.76 28.60 -0.49
N LEU A 302 8.72 28.38 -1.38
CA LEU A 302 10.02 27.81 -1.03
C LEU A 302 11.13 28.73 -1.51
N LYS A 303 11.74 29.46 -0.57
CA LYS A 303 12.88 30.34 -0.83
C LYS A 303 14.10 29.83 -0.07
N ALA A 304 15.09 29.34 -0.81
CA ALA A 304 16.32 28.81 -0.22
C ALA A 304 17.54 29.36 -0.94
N LYS A 305 18.54 29.80 -0.19
CA LYS A 305 19.82 30.27 -0.72
C LYS A 305 20.95 29.65 0.09
N CYS A 306 21.96 29.15 -0.61
CA CYS A 306 23.13 28.59 0.03
C CYS A 306 24.29 29.59 0.07
N GLU A 307 24.85 29.78 1.26
CA GLU A 307 25.98 30.67 1.50
C GLU A 307 27.14 29.95 2.21
N ARG A 308 28.36 30.42 1.96
CA ARG A 308 29.54 29.88 2.64
C ARG A 308 29.65 30.45 4.04
N ASN A 309 29.75 29.57 5.05
CA ASN A 309 29.95 29.97 6.43
C ASN A 309 31.36 30.55 6.60
N ARG A 310 31.44 31.85 6.93
CA ARG A 310 32.72 32.52 7.20
C ARG A 310 33.36 32.12 8.53
N ASN A 311 32.57 31.54 9.44
CA ASN A 311 33.02 31.14 10.78
C ASN A 311 33.49 29.68 10.84
N ALA A 312 33.50 28.96 9.72
CA ALA A 312 33.94 27.58 9.67
C ALA A 312 35.44 27.46 9.98
N ALA A 313 35.83 26.43 10.73
CA ALA A 313 37.21 26.17 11.09
C ALA A 313 38.09 25.95 9.83
N ARG A 314 39.34 26.39 9.90
CA ARG A 314 40.27 26.27 8.78
C ARG A 314 40.64 24.80 8.55
N GLY A 315 40.22 24.26 7.41
CA GLY A 315 40.43 22.84 7.06
C GLY A 315 39.25 21.92 7.41
N GLU A 316 38.12 22.48 7.88
CA GLU A 316 36.89 21.71 8.07
C GLU A 316 36.41 21.12 6.74
N THR A 317 36.05 19.84 6.75
CA THR A 317 35.57 19.11 5.57
C THR A 317 34.06 18.85 5.59
N ASP A 318 33.42 19.02 6.74
CA ASP A 318 32.00 18.77 6.92
C ASP A 318 31.14 19.84 6.21
N PRO A 319 30.31 19.45 5.22
CA PRO A 319 29.41 20.37 4.53
C PRO A 319 28.45 21.12 5.47
N ASP A 320 28.00 20.48 6.55
CA ASP A 320 27.06 21.07 7.50
C ASP A 320 27.65 22.26 8.27
N LYS A 321 28.97 22.27 8.46
CA LYS A 321 29.68 23.39 9.11
C LYS A 321 30.19 24.41 8.10
N LEU A 322 30.55 23.96 6.90
CA LEU A 322 31.09 24.79 5.81
C LEU A 322 30.04 25.69 5.16
N TYR A 323 28.79 25.24 5.08
CA TYR A 323 27.76 25.91 4.29
C TYR A 323 26.46 26.08 5.07
N ILE A 324 25.91 27.29 5.01
CA ILE A 324 24.61 27.64 5.59
C ILE A 324 23.54 27.41 4.52
N GLY A 325 22.46 26.71 4.86
CA GLY A 325 21.33 26.49 3.96
C GLY A 325 21.63 25.56 2.77
N HIS A 326 22.65 24.70 2.87
CA HIS A 326 23.01 23.80 1.77
C HIS A 326 22.12 22.56 1.68
N ASN A 327 21.38 22.21 2.74
CA ASN A 327 20.32 21.18 2.71
C ASN A 327 18.98 21.90 2.81
N VAL A 328 18.12 21.75 1.80
CA VAL A 328 16.77 22.29 1.78
C VAL A 328 15.81 21.20 2.21
N TYR A 329 15.15 21.39 3.34
CA TYR A 329 14.19 20.46 3.90
C TYR A 329 12.75 20.93 3.67
N SER A 330 11.79 20.02 3.79
CA SER A 330 10.35 20.32 3.71
C SER A 330 9.89 21.38 4.70
N GLY A 331 10.50 21.48 5.89
CA GLY A 331 10.19 22.54 6.86
C GLY A 331 10.51 23.96 6.39
N ALA A 332 11.20 24.13 5.25
CA ALA A 332 11.39 25.44 4.60
C ALA A 332 10.19 25.87 3.73
N LEU A 333 9.14 25.04 3.64
CA LEU A 333 7.89 25.39 2.97
C LEU A 333 7.09 26.34 3.86
N GLU A 334 6.94 27.58 3.41
CA GLU A 334 6.18 28.62 4.10
C GLU A 334 4.79 28.73 3.49
N TRP A 335 3.75 28.53 4.30
CA TRP A 335 2.37 28.72 3.85
C TRP A 335 2.07 30.21 3.67
N ASP A 336 1.52 30.57 2.51
CA ASP A 336 1.11 31.92 2.18
C ASP A 336 -0.42 31.96 2.09
N ALA A 337 -1.06 32.43 3.16
CA ALA A 337 -2.51 32.50 3.27
C ALA A 337 -3.09 33.50 2.25
N LYS A 338 -4.10 33.05 1.49
CA LYS A 338 -4.83 33.89 0.53
C LYS A 338 -6.28 34.08 0.97
N GLY A 339 -6.82 35.28 0.74
CA GLY A 339 -8.24 35.56 1.02
C GLY A 339 -8.61 35.34 2.49
N GLY A 340 -9.67 34.56 2.73
CA GLY A 340 -10.16 34.20 4.08
C GLY A 340 -9.46 33.02 4.74
N GLN A 341 -8.44 32.42 4.11
CA GLN A 341 -7.82 31.19 4.59
C GLN A 341 -7.14 31.32 5.96
N GLU A 342 -6.69 32.51 6.35
CA GLU A 342 -6.08 32.73 7.67
C GLU A 342 -7.08 32.42 8.80
N ASP A 343 -8.35 32.76 8.61
CA ASP A 343 -9.43 32.45 9.55
C ASP A 343 -9.86 30.98 9.46
N ASP A 344 -10.00 30.44 8.25
CA ASP A 344 -10.47 29.06 8.02
C ASP A 344 -9.49 28.00 8.54
N PHE A 345 -8.18 28.29 8.53
CA PHE A 345 -7.10 27.42 8.98
C PHE A 345 -6.46 27.85 10.31
N GLY A 346 -7.02 28.83 11.01
CA GLY A 346 -6.42 29.36 12.26
C GLY A 346 -6.25 28.33 13.38
N ASP A 347 -7.04 27.26 13.37
CA ASP A 347 -6.95 26.10 14.27
C ASP A 347 -5.79 25.15 13.91
N ALA A 348 -5.54 24.95 12.62
CA ALA A 348 -4.57 24.00 12.08
C ALA A 348 -3.95 24.56 10.79
N PRO A 349 -2.86 25.36 10.89
CA PRO A 349 -2.25 25.99 9.72
C PRO A 349 -1.63 24.92 8.80
N PRO A 350 -1.81 25.06 7.47
CA PRO A 350 -1.17 24.22 6.47
C PRO A 350 0.35 24.14 6.68
N ARG A 351 0.86 22.92 6.78
CA ARG A 351 2.29 22.65 6.91
C ARG A 351 2.64 21.27 6.36
N PRO A 352 3.92 21.00 6.07
CA PRO A 352 4.37 19.62 5.84
C PRO A 352 4.09 18.74 7.06
N VAL A 353 3.76 17.48 6.83
CA VAL A 353 3.61 16.50 7.92
C VAL A 353 4.96 16.28 8.61
N HIS A 354 6.00 16.09 7.80
CA HIS A 354 7.37 15.85 8.23
C HIS A 354 8.26 17.01 7.81
N ASP A 355 8.92 17.68 8.74
CA ASP A 355 9.73 18.89 8.47
C ASP A 355 11.14 18.58 7.93
N ARG A 356 11.57 17.32 8.02
CA ARG A 356 12.95 16.89 7.73
C ARG A 356 13.09 16.07 6.44
N ILE A 357 12.10 16.14 5.54
CA ILE A 357 12.24 15.52 4.22
C ILE A 357 13.22 16.36 3.40
N LEU A 358 14.34 15.78 3.00
CA LEU A 358 15.31 16.48 2.16
C LEU A 358 14.73 16.64 0.74
N ILE A 359 14.63 17.89 0.28
CA ILE A 359 14.14 18.24 -1.06
C ILE A 359 15.34 18.38 -2.01
N ALA A 360 16.28 19.26 -1.68
CA ALA A 360 17.42 19.58 -2.54
C ALA A 360 18.70 19.80 -1.72
N LYS A 361 19.84 19.54 -2.37
CA LYS A 361 21.16 19.92 -1.85
C LYS A 361 21.75 21.00 -2.74
N LEU A 362 22.17 22.09 -2.13
CA LEU A 362 22.71 23.28 -2.78
C LEU A 362 24.22 23.42 -2.50
N ARG A 363 24.85 24.30 -3.27
CA ARG A 363 26.22 24.80 -3.04
C ARG A 363 26.21 26.32 -3.02
N PRO A 364 27.25 26.96 -2.43
CA PRO A 364 27.26 28.41 -2.29
C PRO A 364 27.08 29.14 -3.62
N GLY A 365 26.16 30.10 -3.64
CA GLY A 365 25.78 30.83 -4.85
C GLY A 365 24.60 30.21 -5.62
N GLN A 366 24.10 29.05 -5.21
CA GLN A 366 22.84 28.49 -5.70
C GLN A 366 21.66 28.94 -4.84
N GLU A 367 20.53 29.11 -5.51
CA GLU A 367 19.26 29.56 -4.95
C GLU A 367 18.07 28.84 -5.62
N LEU A 368 16.99 28.76 -4.85
CA LEU A 368 15.68 28.25 -5.23
C LEU A 368 14.63 29.29 -4.83
N ASP A 369 13.79 29.68 -5.78
CA ASP A 369 12.61 30.51 -5.55
C ASP A 369 11.42 29.91 -6.31
N LEU A 370 10.48 29.36 -5.55
CA LEU A 370 9.37 28.55 -6.04
C LEU A 370 8.07 28.95 -5.33
N GLU A 371 6.98 28.91 -6.08
CA GLU A 371 5.61 29.00 -5.57
C GLU A 371 4.88 27.69 -5.92
N LEU A 372 4.16 27.12 -4.95
CA LEU A 372 3.59 25.79 -5.00
C LEU A 372 2.09 25.88 -4.75
N HIS A 373 1.29 25.40 -5.70
CA HIS A 373 -0.16 25.35 -5.56
C HIS A 373 -0.58 23.92 -5.23
N CYS A 374 -1.27 23.78 -4.11
CA CYS A 374 -1.77 22.53 -3.59
C CYS A 374 -3.26 22.41 -3.88
N GLU A 375 -3.66 21.26 -4.42
CA GLU A 375 -5.04 20.98 -4.79
C GLU A 375 -5.52 19.70 -4.09
N LYS A 376 -6.83 19.59 -3.92
CA LYS A 376 -7.48 18.36 -3.43
C LYS A 376 -7.60 17.33 -4.55
N GLY A 377 -7.11 16.13 -4.31
CA GLY A 377 -7.15 15.01 -5.26
C GLY A 377 -7.43 13.67 -4.59
N ILE A 378 -7.47 12.60 -5.40
CA ILE A 378 -7.68 11.21 -4.95
C ILE A 378 -6.53 10.32 -5.40
N GLY A 379 -6.19 9.31 -4.59
CA GLY A 379 -5.08 8.38 -4.87
C GLY A 379 -5.21 7.60 -6.20
N LYS A 380 -6.43 7.46 -6.72
CA LYS A 380 -6.71 6.83 -8.03
C LYS A 380 -6.14 7.65 -9.19
N ASP A 381 -6.08 8.97 -9.05
CA ASP A 381 -5.52 9.87 -10.07
C ASP A 381 -3.98 9.84 -10.02
N HIS A 382 -3.43 10.08 -8.83
CA HIS A 382 -1.99 9.99 -8.61
C HIS A 382 -1.68 9.49 -7.19
N ALA A 383 -0.65 8.65 -7.06
CA ALA A 383 -0.28 8.01 -5.79
C ALA A 383 0.06 9.01 -4.65
N LYS A 384 0.51 10.22 -5.01
CA LYS A 384 0.79 11.31 -4.06
C LYS A 384 -0.40 11.71 -3.19
N PHE A 385 -1.62 11.46 -3.67
CA PHE A 385 -2.86 11.75 -2.94
C PHE A 385 -3.28 10.60 -2.01
N SER A 386 -2.52 9.50 -1.93
CA SER A 386 -2.86 8.40 -1.02
C SER A 386 -2.59 8.81 0.43
N PRO A 387 -3.59 8.78 1.33
CA PRO A 387 -3.39 9.14 2.74
C PRO A 387 -2.64 8.06 3.52
N VAL A 388 -2.56 6.84 2.97
CA VAL A 388 -1.94 5.68 3.61
C VAL A 388 -0.59 5.37 2.97
N ALA A 389 0.40 5.03 3.80
CA ALA A 389 1.65 4.47 3.32
C ALA A 389 1.39 3.06 2.78
N THR A 390 0.73 2.23 3.61
CA THR A 390 0.20 0.94 3.19
C THR A 390 -1.10 0.64 3.94
N ALA A 391 -2.02 -0.03 3.25
CA ALA A 391 -3.24 -0.55 3.83
C ALA A 391 -3.41 -1.99 3.36
N THR A 392 -3.24 -2.93 4.28
CA THR A 392 -3.31 -4.36 3.95
C THR A 392 -4.16 -5.10 4.96
N TYR A 393 -4.54 -6.31 4.59
CA TYR A 393 -5.11 -7.24 5.53
C TYR A 393 -4.56 -8.64 5.28
N ARG A 394 -4.56 -9.45 6.34
CA ARG A 394 -4.34 -10.89 6.25
C ARG A 394 -5.47 -11.62 6.98
N LEU A 395 -5.84 -12.79 6.50
CA LEU A 395 -6.78 -13.65 7.22
C LEU A 395 -6.08 -14.25 8.44
N LEU A 396 -6.81 -14.45 9.53
CA LEU A 396 -6.27 -15.09 10.73
C LEU A 396 -5.75 -16.50 10.39
N PRO A 397 -4.47 -16.81 10.65
CA PRO A 397 -3.95 -18.18 10.55
C PRO A 397 -4.66 -19.12 11.52
N HIS A 398 -4.93 -20.34 11.07
CA HIS A 398 -5.51 -21.39 11.89
C HIS A 398 -4.63 -22.65 11.77
N ILE A 399 -4.09 -23.10 12.89
CA ILE A 399 -3.19 -24.27 12.94
C ILE A 399 -3.91 -25.36 13.71
N GLN A 400 -4.21 -26.48 13.04
CA GLN A 400 -4.86 -27.63 13.66
C GLN A 400 -3.86 -28.77 13.80
N LEU A 401 -3.59 -29.19 15.05
CA LEU A 401 -2.81 -30.38 15.36
C LEU A 401 -3.73 -31.61 15.33
N LEU A 402 -3.49 -32.53 14.40
CA LEU A 402 -4.30 -33.74 14.23
C LEU A 402 -3.82 -34.88 15.14
N GLN A 403 -2.51 -34.97 15.32
CA GLN A 403 -1.86 -36.04 16.08
C GLN A 403 -0.82 -35.43 17.04
N PRO A 404 -0.54 -36.09 18.18
CA PRO A 404 0.56 -35.69 19.04
C PRO A 404 1.90 -35.78 18.30
N VAL A 405 2.71 -34.72 18.37
CA VAL A 405 4.06 -34.70 17.82
C VAL A 405 4.98 -35.60 18.66
N PRO A 406 5.78 -36.50 18.07
CA PRO A 406 6.75 -37.31 18.82
C PRO A 406 7.76 -36.45 19.59
N ALA A 407 8.07 -36.82 20.84
CA ALA A 407 8.94 -36.04 21.73
C ALA A 407 10.32 -35.72 21.13
N ALA A 408 10.88 -36.63 20.32
CA ALA A 408 12.17 -36.45 19.65
C ALA A 408 12.14 -35.37 18.55
N SER A 409 10.99 -35.14 17.92
CA SER A 409 10.82 -34.20 16.79
C SER A 409 10.19 -32.87 17.23
N VAL A 410 9.91 -32.66 18.52
CA VAL A 410 9.30 -31.43 19.06
C VAL A 410 10.14 -30.20 18.74
N ASP A 411 11.45 -30.26 18.99
CA ASP A 411 12.33 -29.09 18.82
C ASP A 411 12.43 -28.71 17.32
N LYS A 412 12.44 -29.71 16.43
CA LYS A 412 12.38 -29.51 14.97
C LYS A 412 11.03 -28.94 14.53
N PHE A 413 9.94 -29.45 15.10
CA PHE A 413 8.59 -28.95 14.81
C PHE A 413 8.43 -27.49 15.20
N VAL A 414 8.89 -27.09 16.38
CA VAL A 414 8.86 -25.69 16.83
C VAL A 414 9.69 -24.81 15.90
N ALA A 415 10.86 -25.27 15.46
CA ALA A 415 11.72 -24.54 14.52
C ALA A 415 11.10 -24.32 13.12
N CYS A 416 10.06 -25.06 12.76
CA CYS A 416 9.34 -24.86 11.48
C CYS A 416 8.45 -23.61 11.51
N PHE A 417 8.13 -23.08 12.69
CA PHE A 417 7.26 -21.92 12.86
C PHE A 417 8.03 -20.72 13.41
N PRO A 418 7.53 -19.49 13.18
CA PRO A 418 8.05 -18.30 13.85
C PRO A 418 8.02 -18.44 15.38
N PRO A 419 8.96 -17.79 16.09
CA PRO A 419 9.04 -17.89 17.55
C PRO A 419 7.75 -17.38 18.22
N GLY A 420 7.23 -18.16 19.16
CA GLY A 420 6.02 -17.85 19.93
C GLY A 420 4.70 -18.23 19.29
N VAL A 421 4.71 -18.89 18.12
CA VAL A 421 3.49 -19.47 17.50
C VAL A 421 3.11 -20.77 18.18
N ILE A 422 4.10 -21.66 18.35
CA ILE A 422 3.95 -22.98 18.95
C ILE A 422 4.60 -22.99 20.33
N GLY A 423 3.84 -23.42 21.33
CA GLY A 423 4.31 -23.62 22.70
C GLY A 423 4.56 -25.10 22.99
N VAL A 424 5.45 -25.36 23.94
CA VAL A 424 5.72 -26.69 24.48
C VAL A 424 5.37 -26.69 25.97
N SER A 425 4.60 -27.68 26.40
CA SER A 425 4.23 -27.91 27.80
C SER A 425 4.74 -29.28 28.25
N GLY A 426 5.25 -29.35 29.49
CA GLY A 426 5.83 -30.56 30.08
C GLY A 426 7.36 -30.62 29.99
N GLU A 427 7.95 -31.58 30.71
CA GLU A 427 9.40 -31.83 30.75
C GLU A 427 9.72 -33.29 30.35
N GLY A 428 10.91 -33.52 29.77
CA GLY A 428 11.37 -34.86 29.40
C GLY A 428 10.58 -35.49 28.24
N ASP A 429 10.10 -36.72 28.45
CA ASP A 429 9.34 -37.51 27.46
C ASP A 429 7.85 -37.14 27.40
N GLU A 430 7.33 -36.32 28.31
CA GLU A 430 5.93 -35.85 28.32
C GLU A 430 5.73 -34.51 27.58
N ARG A 431 6.71 -34.08 26.77
CA ARG A 431 6.62 -32.83 26.00
C ARG A 431 5.45 -32.87 25.03
N LYS A 432 4.46 -32.01 25.28
CA LYS A 432 3.28 -31.81 24.43
C LYS A 432 3.34 -30.46 23.74
N VAL A 433 3.06 -30.47 22.46
CA VAL A 433 3.00 -29.28 21.62
C VAL A 433 1.58 -28.73 21.62
N PHE A 434 1.45 -27.42 21.73
CA PHE A 434 0.17 -26.71 21.60
C PHE A 434 0.36 -25.40 20.83
N VAL A 435 -0.72 -24.88 20.25
CA VAL A 435 -0.68 -23.58 19.56
C VAL A 435 -0.78 -22.48 20.61
N GLN A 436 0.28 -21.68 20.73
CA GLN A 436 0.35 -20.57 21.68
C GLN A 436 -0.29 -19.31 21.11
N ASP A 437 0.11 -18.90 19.90
CA ASP A 437 -0.39 -17.69 19.25
C ASP A 437 -0.35 -17.84 17.72
N ALA A 438 -1.47 -18.25 17.13
CA ALA A 438 -1.59 -18.39 15.69
C ALA A 438 -1.47 -17.06 14.93
N ARG A 439 -1.73 -15.90 15.56
CA ARG A 439 -1.68 -14.58 14.89
C ARG A 439 -0.27 -14.17 14.46
N LYS A 440 0.74 -14.68 15.15
CA LYS A 440 2.17 -14.44 14.86
C LYS A 440 2.67 -15.27 13.68
N ASP A 441 1.92 -16.27 13.25
CA ASP A 441 2.34 -17.09 12.13
C ASP A 441 2.31 -16.31 10.81
N THR A 442 3.37 -16.46 10.03
CA THR A 442 3.48 -15.89 8.68
C THR A 442 3.03 -16.89 7.61
N ILE A 443 2.74 -18.14 7.99
CA ILE A 443 2.35 -19.25 7.12
C ILE A 443 3.46 -19.50 6.08
N SER A 444 4.67 -19.77 6.59
CA SER A 444 5.86 -20.11 5.79
C SER A 444 5.72 -21.44 5.04
N ARG A 445 4.84 -22.34 5.53
CA ARG A 445 4.65 -23.71 5.05
C ARG A 445 5.86 -24.64 5.23
N GLU A 446 6.83 -24.25 6.05
CA GLU A 446 8.06 -25.04 6.28
C GLU A 446 7.74 -26.44 6.83
N VAL A 447 6.67 -26.57 7.63
CA VAL A 447 6.20 -27.86 8.18
C VAL A 447 5.94 -28.92 7.09
N PHE A 448 5.52 -28.52 5.89
CA PHE A 448 5.23 -29.45 4.79
C PHE A 448 6.48 -29.93 4.05
N ARG A 449 7.67 -29.38 4.34
CA ARG A 449 8.94 -29.88 3.79
C ARG A 449 9.48 -31.09 4.55
N HIS A 450 8.84 -31.47 5.65
CA HIS A 450 9.23 -32.59 6.47
C HIS A 450 8.13 -33.65 6.43
N ASP A 451 8.41 -34.77 5.77
CA ASP A 451 7.46 -35.88 5.59
C ASP A 451 6.92 -36.44 6.92
N GLU A 452 7.71 -36.32 7.99
CA GLU A 452 7.31 -36.74 9.35
C GLU A 452 6.15 -35.92 9.94
N PHE A 453 5.86 -34.73 9.41
CA PHE A 453 4.81 -33.83 9.90
C PHE A 453 3.60 -33.69 8.97
N GLU A 454 3.62 -34.33 7.79
CA GLU A 454 2.59 -34.17 6.76
C GLU A 454 1.18 -34.53 7.25
N HIS A 455 1.06 -35.56 8.10
CA HIS A 455 -0.21 -36.01 8.66
C HIS A 455 -0.47 -35.51 10.09
N THR A 456 0.44 -34.70 10.64
CA THR A 456 0.38 -34.21 12.02
C THR A 456 -0.33 -32.87 12.09
N VAL A 457 -0.25 -32.04 11.05
CA VAL A 457 -0.74 -30.67 11.05
C VAL A 457 -1.58 -30.37 9.82
N LYS A 458 -2.67 -29.63 10.03
CA LYS A 458 -3.35 -28.89 8.97
C LYS A 458 -3.19 -27.39 9.18
N LEU A 459 -2.75 -26.72 8.13
CA LEU A 459 -2.69 -25.26 8.08
C LEU A 459 -3.92 -24.73 7.35
N GLY A 460 -4.51 -23.67 7.90
CA GLY A 460 -5.64 -22.99 7.30
C GLY A 460 -5.63 -21.50 7.62
N ARG A 461 -6.63 -20.80 7.09
CA ARG A 461 -6.95 -19.42 7.47
C ARG A 461 -8.45 -19.28 7.68
N VAL A 462 -8.86 -18.50 8.67
CA VAL A 462 -10.28 -18.23 8.95
C VAL A 462 -10.78 -17.15 7.99
N ARG A 463 -11.76 -17.48 7.14
CA ARG A 463 -12.24 -16.62 6.04
C ARG A 463 -12.91 -15.34 6.52
N ASP A 464 -13.67 -15.41 7.60
CA ASP A 464 -14.46 -14.31 8.17
C ASP A 464 -13.71 -13.49 9.23
N HIS A 465 -12.39 -13.68 9.38
CA HIS A 465 -11.56 -12.93 10.34
C HIS A 465 -10.38 -12.28 9.64
N PHE A 466 -10.49 -10.97 9.42
CA PHE A 466 -9.46 -10.16 8.79
C PHE A 466 -8.65 -9.39 9.84
N LEU A 467 -7.33 -9.51 9.77
CA LEU A 467 -6.37 -8.70 10.51
C LEU A 467 -5.93 -7.57 9.60
N PHE A 468 -6.42 -6.36 9.85
CA PHE A 468 -6.05 -5.16 9.11
C PHE A 468 -4.84 -4.48 9.74
N ASP A 469 -3.97 -4.00 8.87
CA ASP A 469 -2.82 -3.16 9.22
C ASP A 469 -2.85 -1.91 8.33
N LEU A 470 -3.04 -0.76 8.98
CA LEU A 470 -3.14 0.54 8.35
C LEU A 470 -1.99 1.43 8.83
N GLU A 471 -1.17 1.89 7.89
CA GLU A 471 -0.12 2.87 8.14
C GLU A 471 -0.51 4.19 7.48
N SER A 472 -0.61 5.25 8.28
CA SER A 472 -0.86 6.60 7.80
C SER A 472 0.43 7.28 7.34
N THR A 473 0.33 8.10 6.30
CA THR A 473 1.39 9.06 5.92
C THR A 473 1.52 10.23 6.90
N GLY A 474 0.53 10.40 7.80
CA GLY A 474 0.41 11.47 8.80
C GLY A 474 -0.49 12.64 8.37
N VAL A 475 -1.03 12.63 7.14
CA VAL A 475 -2.03 13.62 6.68
C VAL A 475 -3.35 13.46 7.44
N ILE A 476 -3.79 12.22 7.63
CA ILE A 476 -4.99 11.85 8.39
C ILE A 476 -4.56 10.91 9.51
N PRO A 477 -4.89 11.18 10.78
CA PRO A 477 -4.52 10.27 11.87
C PRO A 477 -5.16 8.88 11.66
N PRO A 478 -4.46 7.79 12.04
CA PRO A 478 -4.83 6.44 11.64
C PRO A 478 -6.21 6.00 12.18
N GLU A 479 -6.62 6.52 13.34
CA GLU A 479 -7.96 6.33 13.93
C GLU A 479 -9.11 6.86 13.06
N ARG A 480 -8.86 7.89 12.23
CA ARG A 480 -9.88 8.50 11.36
C ARG A 480 -9.93 7.88 9.97
N LEU A 481 -8.87 7.17 9.54
CA LEU A 481 -8.79 6.59 8.20
C LEU A 481 -9.97 5.68 7.86
N LEU A 482 -10.32 4.75 8.75
CA LEU A 482 -11.42 3.81 8.53
C LEU A 482 -12.79 4.52 8.45
N PRO A 483 -13.14 5.42 9.40
CA PRO A 483 -14.33 6.28 9.27
C PRO A 483 -14.39 7.08 7.96
N GLU A 484 -13.27 7.65 7.51
CA GLU A 484 -13.19 8.39 6.24
C GLU A 484 -13.47 7.48 5.04
N ALA A 485 -12.87 6.29 5.00
CA ALA A 485 -13.14 5.33 3.93
C ALA A 485 -14.62 4.91 3.89
N ILE A 486 -15.23 4.65 5.04
CA ILE A 486 -16.66 4.31 5.12
C ILE A 486 -17.53 5.49 4.67
N ARG A 487 -17.16 6.73 5.04
CA ARG A 487 -17.86 7.94 4.59
C ARG A 487 -17.81 8.08 3.08
N THR A 488 -16.64 7.90 2.47
CA THR A 488 -16.47 7.92 1.01
C THR A 488 -17.31 6.85 0.33
N LEU A 489 -17.33 5.63 0.86
CA LEU A 489 -18.16 4.55 0.32
C LEU A 489 -19.66 4.88 0.40
N ARG A 490 -20.12 5.42 1.54
CA ARG A 490 -21.51 5.87 1.71
C ARG A 490 -21.88 7.01 0.75
N ALA A 491 -20.98 7.96 0.54
CA ALA A 491 -21.19 9.06 -0.40
C ALA A 491 -21.40 8.53 -1.83
N LYS A 492 -20.61 7.53 -2.26
CA LYS A 492 -20.77 6.89 -3.57
C LYS A 492 -22.11 6.17 -3.72
N ILE A 493 -22.53 5.42 -2.72
CA ILE A 493 -23.84 4.75 -2.71
C ILE A 493 -24.97 5.79 -2.77
N ALA A 494 -24.83 6.90 -2.05
CA ALA A 494 -25.81 7.99 -2.08
C ALA A 494 -25.89 8.66 -3.45
N THR A 495 -24.76 8.88 -4.14
CA THR A 495 -24.73 9.40 -5.51
C THR A 495 -25.41 8.45 -6.49
N LEU A 496 -25.12 7.14 -6.40
CA LEU A 496 -25.77 6.13 -7.24
C LEU A 496 -27.29 6.11 -7.03
N ARG A 497 -27.74 6.17 -5.76
CA ARG A 497 -29.16 6.23 -5.42
C ARG A 497 -29.83 7.45 -6.04
N LYS A 498 -29.23 8.64 -5.90
CA LYS A 498 -29.75 9.87 -6.52
C LYS A 498 -29.86 9.76 -8.05
N GLY A 499 -28.88 9.12 -8.69
CA GLY A 499 -28.91 8.86 -10.13
C GLY A 499 -30.05 7.93 -10.53
N LEU A 500 -30.33 6.89 -9.74
CA LEU A 500 -31.45 5.98 -9.97
C LEU A 500 -32.81 6.68 -9.77
N ASP A 501 -32.96 7.44 -8.68
CA ASP A 501 -34.16 8.23 -8.40
C ASP A 501 -34.45 9.24 -9.54
N HIS A 502 -33.39 9.81 -10.14
CA HIS A 502 -33.49 10.69 -11.29
C HIS A 502 -33.99 9.97 -12.55
N LEU A 503 -33.50 8.76 -12.82
CA LEU A 503 -33.95 7.94 -13.97
C LEU A 503 -35.41 7.51 -13.81
N GLU A 504 -35.84 7.16 -12.60
CA GLU A 504 -37.23 6.81 -12.33
C GLU A 504 -38.18 8.01 -12.52
N THR A 505 -37.72 9.23 -12.20
CA THR A 505 -38.55 10.44 -12.29
C THR A 505 -38.62 11.06 -13.69
N GLN A 506 -37.55 10.98 -14.49
CA GLN A 506 -37.54 11.53 -15.86
C GLN A 506 -37.94 10.54 -16.96
N GLY A 507 -38.02 9.24 -16.65
CA GLY A 507 -38.25 8.20 -17.65
C GLY A 507 -36.98 7.92 -18.47
N LEU A 508 -36.83 6.68 -18.95
CA LEU A 508 -35.61 6.21 -19.62
C LEU A 508 -35.35 6.87 -20.99
N ASP A 509 -36.34 7.57 -21.55
CA ASP A 509 -36.35 8.01 -22.95
C ASP A 509 -35.60 9.33 -23.21
N THR A 510 -35.32 10.14 -22.18
CA THR A 510 -34.57 11.41 -22.34
C THR A 510 -33.06 11.25 -22.22
N ALA A 511 -32.57 10.16 -21.61
CA ALA A 511 -31.14 9.98 -21.32
C ALA A 511 -30.29 9.51 -22.53
N ILE A 512 -30.91 9.03 -23.61
CA ILE A 512 -30.19 8.55 -24.81
C ILE A 512 -29.87 9.71 -25.77
N VAL A 513 -30.49 10.88 -25.61
CA VAL A 513 -30.40 11.96 -26.62
C VAL A 513 -29.21 12.90 -26.40
N ASP A 514 -28.62 12.93 -25.20
CA ASP A 514 -27.54 13.87 -24.84
C ASP A 514 -26.19 13.19 -24.50
N ALA A 515 -25.91 12.01 -25.07
CA ALA A 515 -24.62 11.32 -24.94
C ALA A 515 -23.68 11.55 -26.14
#